data_AF-A0A2G9WTP6-F1
#
_entry.id   AF-A0A2G9WTP6-F1
#
_cell.length_a   1.000
_cell.length_b   1.000
_cell.length_c   1.000
_cell.angle_alpha   90.00
_cell.angle_beta   90.00
_cell.angle_gamma   90.00
#
_symmetry.space_group_name_H-M   'P 1'
#
loop_
_entity.id
_entity.type
_entity.pdbx_description
1 polymer ?
#
loop_
_entity_poly.entity_id
_entity_poly.type
_entity_poly.pdbx_seq_one_letter_code
_entity_poly.pdbx_strand_id
1 'polypeptide(L)' 'MASQSREKLATVVDSESLAALRDLAKREGREIQALVDEALADLIEKRKHRKPRAGVMAAYRTSHREFAPLYRKLAG' A
#
# COMPACT_ATOMS: atom_id res chain seq x y z
N MET A 1 -2.44 20.30 -9.23
CA MET A 1 -2.10 19.08 -8.45
C MET A 1 -1.46 18.10 -9.42
N ALA A 2 -0.19 17.77 -9.25
CA ALA A 2 0.53 16.98 -10.25
C ALA A 2 -0.09 15.58 -10.35
N SER A 3 -0.69 15.28 -11.50
CA SER A 3 -1.11 13.93 -11.86
C SER A 3 0.12 13.03 -11.80
N GLN A 4 0.20 12.14 -10.82
CA GLN A 4 1.21 11.10 -10.81
C GLN A 4 1.04 10.30 -12.11
N SER A 5 2.05 10.36 -12.99
CA SER A 5 2.06 9.63 -14.24
C SER A 5 2.00 8.14 -13.94
N ARG A 6 0.92 7.48 -14.35
CA ARG A 6 0.81 6.01 -14.27
C ARG A 6 1.38 5.41 -15.54
N GLU A 7 2.25 4.43 -15.37
CA GLU A 7 2.86 3.69 -16.46
C GLU A 7 2.35 2.24 -16.47
N LYS A 8 2.22 1.65 -17.66
CA LYS A 8 1.80 0.25 -17.78
C LYS A 8 2.96 -0.67 -17.41
N LEU A 9 2.77 -1.47 -16.37
CA LEU A 9 3.72 -2.50 -15.95
C LEU A 9 3.33 -3.85 -16.57
N ALA A 10 4.15 -4.39 -17.46
CA ALA A 10 3.99 -5.74 -18.01
C ALA A 10 5.06 -6.67 -17.42
N THR A 11 4.66 -7.59 -16.55
CA THR A 11 5.55 -8.60 -15.94
C THR A 11 4.80 -9.91 -15.77
N VAL A 12 5.55 -11.01 -15.56
CA VAL A 12 4.98 -12.32 -15.22
C VAL A 12 5.07 -12.51 -13.71
N VAL A 13 3.99 -12.99 -13.11
CA VAL A 13 3.91 -13.31 -11.68
C VAL A 13 3.40 -14.72 -11.49
N ASP A 14 3.71 -15.29 -10.34
CA ASP A 14 3.17 -16.58 -9.92
C ASP A 14 1.63 -16.52 -9.80
N SER A 15 0.96 -17.58 -10.27
CA SER A 15 -0.50 -17.62 -10.36
C SER A 15 -1.19 -17.68 -8.99
N GLU A 16 -0.59 -18.38 -8.03
CA GLU A 16 -1.13 -18.49 -6.67
C GLU A 16 -1.02 -17.14 -5.95
N SER A 17 0.11 -16.47 -6.10
CA SER A 17 0.35 -15.12 -5.57
C SER A 17 -0.64 -14.10 -6.14
N LEU A 18 -0.91 -14.15 -7.45
CA LEU A 18 -1.91 -13.29 -8.09
C LEU A 18 -3.33 -13.58 -7.60
N ALA A 19 -3.68 -14.86 -7.39
CA ALA A 19 -4.99 -15.24 -6.86
C ALA A 19 -5.18 -14.74 -5.42
N ALA A 20 -4.18 -14.92 -4.56
CA ALA A 20 -4.18 -14.43 -3.19
C ALA A 20 -4.34 -12.90 -3.13
N LEU A 21 -3.64 -12.17 -4.00
CA LEU A 21 -3.74 -10.71 -4.09
C LEU A 21 -5.13 -10.26 -4.55
N ARG A 22 -5.76 -10.96 -5.51
CA ARG A 22 -7.13 -10.68 -5.95
C ARG A 22 -8.14 -10.91 -4.84
N ASP A 23 -7.99 -11.97 -4.07
CA ASP A 23 -8.90 -12.27 -2.96
C ASP A 23 -8.71 -11.30 -1.79
N LEU A 24 -7.48 -10.83 -1.55
CA LEU A 24 -7.22 -9.74 -0.61
C LEU A 24 -7.92 -8.45 -1.04
N ALA A 25 -7.79 -8.06 -2.31
CA ALA A 25 -8.47 -6.88 -2.87
C ALA A 25 -10.00 -6.94 -2.68
N LYS A 26 -10.61 -8.11 -2.96
CA LYS A 26 -12.05 -8.32 -2.74
C LYS A 26 -12.44 -8.20 -1.27
N ARG A 27 -11.68 -8.84 -0.36
CA ARG A 27 -11.95 -8.79 1.08
C ARG A 27 -11.85 -7.38 1.65
N GLU A 28 -10.92 -6.58 1.15
CA GLU A 28 -10.73 -5.19 1.58
C GLU A 28 -11.60 -4.19 0.83
N GLY A 29 -12.33 -4.61 -0.21
CA GLY A 29 -13.12 -3.70 -1.06
C GLY A 29 -12.25 -2.69 -1.83
N ARG A 30 -11.00 -3.05 -2.14
CA ARG A 30 -10.00 -2.20 -2.80
C ARG A 30 -9.73 -2.67 -4.22
N GLU A 31 -9.28 -1.74 -5.07
CA GLU A 31 -8.78 -2.10 -6.39
C GLU A 31 -7.43 -2.82 -6.28
N ILE A 32 -7.21 -3.83 -7.14
CA ILE A 32 -5.93 -4.56 -7.18
C ILE A 32 -4.74 -3.63 -7.46
N GLN A 33 -4.95 -2.55 -8.22
CA GLN A 33 -3.93 -1.54 -8.49
C GLN A 33 -3.41 -0.92 -7.19
N ALA A 34 -4.29 -0.61 -6.24
CA ALA A 34 -3.89 -0.01 -4.97
C ALA A 34 -3.00 -0.94 -4.14
N LEU A 35 -3.25 -2.26 -4.18
CA LEU A 35 -2.41 -3.25 -3.51
C LEU A 35 -1.07 -3.45 -4.23
N VAL A 36 -1.06 -3.38 -5.56
CA VAL A 36 0.19 -3.44 -6.35
C VAL A 36 1.06 -2.23 -6.04
N ASP A 37 0.48 -1.02 -6.02
CA ASP A 37 1.20 0.21 -5.70
C ASP A 37 1.77 0.16 -4.27
N GLU A 38 0.97 -0.33 -3.30
CA GLU A 38 1.40 -0.55 -1.92
C GLU A 38 2.56 -1.55 -1.82
N ALA A 39 2.46 -2.70 -2.46
CA ALA A 39 3.50 -3.74 -2.43
C ALA A 39 4.81 -3.27 -3.09
N LEU A 40 4.72 -2.53 -4.20
CA LEU A 40 5.88 -1.93 -4.87
C LEU A 40 6.57 -0.89 -3.98
N ALA A 41 5.79 0.00 -3.36
CA ALA A 41 6.31 1.01 -2.44
C ALA A 41 6.99 0.36 -1.22
N ASP A 42 6.35 -0.63 -0.60
CA ASP A 42 6.88 -1.35 0.56
C ASP A 42 8.17 -2.12 0.22
N LEU A 43 8.24 -2.79 -0.94
CA LEU A 43 9.46 -3.46 -1.38
C LEU A 43 10.61 -2.47 -1.62
N ILE A 44 10.34 -1.35 -2.30
CA ILE A 44 11.33 -0.30 -2.55
C ILE A 44 11.80 0.28 -1.23
N GLU A 45 10.89 0.56 -0.31
CA GLU A 45 11.22 1.13 0.99
C GLU A 45 12.05 0.16 1.83
N LYS A 46 11.63 -1.10 1.95
CA LYS A 46 12.43 -2.15 2.60
C LYS A 46 13.84 -2.25 2.04
N ARG A 47 14.02 -2.09 0.72
CA ARG A 47 15.35 -2.11 0.08
C ARG A 47 16.15 -0.83 0.30
N LYS A 48 15.51 0.34 0.31
CA LYS A 48 16.15 1.64 0.64
C LYS A 48 16.56 1.71 2.11
N HIS A 49 15.77 1.13 3.02
CA HIS A 49 15.91 1.23 4.47
C HIS A 49 16.61 0.04 5.13
N ARG A 50 17.04 -0.96 4.34
CA ARG A 50 18.09 -1.92 4.75
C ARG A 50 19.45 -1.26 5.02
N LYS A 51 19.63 0.03 4.68
CA LYS A 51 20.61 0.92 5.31
C LYS A 51 19.88 1.74 6.39
N PRO A 52 20.34 1.73 7.66
CA PRO A 52 19.55 2.22 8.78
C PRO A 52 19.24 3.71 8.63
N ARG A 53 17.95 4.06 8.58
CA ARG A 53 17.51 5.46 8.58
C ARG A 53 16.36 5.62 9.57
N ALA A 54 16.71 6.11 10.75
CA ALA A 54 15.84 6.35 11.91
C ALA A 54 14.64 7.30 11.67
N GLY A 55 14.47 7.87 10.46
CA GLY A 55 13.49 8.93 10.17
C GLY A 55 12.17 8.50 9.51
N VAL A 56 12.09 7.32 8.87
CA VAL A 56 10.92 6.98 8.04
C VAL A 56 9.67 6.59 8.83
N MET A 57 9.84 6.11 10.06
CA MET A 57 8.72 5.81 10.96
C MET A 57 7.94 7.07 11.42
N ALA A 58 8.47 8.27 11.19
CA ALA A 58 7.78 9.53 11.53
C ALA A 58 6.71 9.91 10.49
N ALA A 59 6.95 9.66 9.20
CA ALA A 59 5.97 9.97 8.15
C ALA A 59 4.79 8.99 8.17
N TYR A 60 5.05 7.70 8.39
CA TYR A 60 4.01 6.66 8.43
C TYR A 60 3.04 6.84 9.63
N ARG A 61 3.52 7.36 10.77
CA ARG A 61 2.67 7.67 11.94
C ARG A 61 1.81 8.93 11.79
N THR A 62 2.15 9.81 10.84
CA THR A 62 1.43 11.09 10.69
C THR A 62 0.14 10.91 9.89
N SER A 63 0.12 10.05 8.86
CA SER A 63 -1.12 9.78 8.09
C SER A 63 -2.16 8.92 8.82
N HIS A 64 -1.78 8.15 9.84
CA HIS A 64 -2.74 7.36 10.65
C HIS A 64 -3.33 8.12 11.85
N ARG A 65 -2.90 9.36 12.11
CA ARG A 65 -3.46 10.21 13.18
C ARG A 65 -4.66 11.05 12.75
N GLU A 66 -4.85 11.31 11.45
CA GLU A 66 -5.95 12.16 10.97
C GLU A 66 -7.28 11.43 10.74
N PHE A 67 -7.32 10.10 10.71
CA PHE A 67 -8.56 9.34 10.47
C PHE A 67 -9.02 8.43 11.63
N ALA A 68 -8.34 8.49 12.78
CA ALA A 68 -8.78 7.80 13.98
C ALA A 68 -10.20 8.18 14.48
N PRO A 69 -10.72 9.42 14.30
CA PRO A 69 -12.06 9.76 14.78
C PRO A 69 -13.20 9.17 13.94
N LEU A 70 -12.96 8.86 12.65
CA LEU A 70 -14.02 8.46 11.71
C LEU A 70 -14.38 6.97 11.82
N TYR A 71 -13.44 6.10 12.19
CA TYR A 71 -13.74 4.68 12.43
C TYR A 71 -14.52 4.43 13.73
N ARG A 72 -14.51 5.38 14.68
CA ARG A 72 -15.23 5.23 15.94
C ARG A 72 -16.74 5.48 15.81
N LYS A 73 -17.21 6.05 14.69
CA LYS A 73 -18.64 6.39 14.48
C LYS A 73 -19.45 5.37 13.68
N LEU A 74 -18.82 4.29 13.19
CA LEU A 74 -19.49 3.22 12.42
C LEU A 74 -19.45 1.85 13.12
N ALA A 75 -18.89 1.78 14.34
CA ALA A 75 -18.88 0.58 15.17
C ALA A 75 -19.82 0.68 16.38
N GLY A 76 -20.83 1.57 16.30
CA GLY A 76 -21.89 1.72 17.29
C GLY A 76 -23.24 1.66 16.60
#